data_AF-A0A3S1C7Y8-F1
#
_entry.id   AF-A0A3S1C7Y8-F1
#
_cell.length_a   1.000
_cell.length_b   1.000
_cell.length_c   1.000
_cell.angle_alpha   90.00
_cell.angle_beta   90.00
_cell.angle_gamma   90.00
#
_symmetry.space_group_name_H-M   'P 1'
#
loop_
_entity.id
_entity.type
_entity.pdbx_description
1 polymer ?
#
loop_
_entity_poly.entity_id
_entity_poly.type
_entity_poly.pdbx_seq_one_letter_code
_entity_poly.pdbx_strand_id
1 'polypeptide(L)'
;MAAVKLKNNVVSSFRMHGLTLRSDASRYLVEILTPVSLDERGKWLDRIIEGVHKQSLTSAMVGREECEAAVQDCNSEQQEDTDAVFNVIDAFSVPRFSYVKDRKKFIKDTDLAKPTPRLHGVPTDKATMFRERYTLLHQRTLRHPLFTPPILGSTDTDTTKFQLKPVEYLIGSTTKLGNVLVLGMLVQLKEGKWFLEDPTGHIQLDLAEAISFYH
;
A
#
# COMPACT_ATOMS: atom_id res chain seq x y z
N MET A 1 29.10 -31.00 -30.59
CA MET A 1 27.80 -31.69 -30.42
C MET A 1 26.91 -31.04 -29.35
N ALA A 2 27.43 -30.66 -28.18
CA ALA A 2 26.62 -30.09 -27.09
C ALA A 2 25.91 -28.76 -27.44
N ALA A 3 26.59 -27.81 -28.09
CA ALA A 3 26.00 -26.51 -28.47
C ALA A 3 24.85 -26.63 -29.48
N VAL A 4 24.92 -27.59 -30.41
CA VAL A 4 23.86 -27.85 -31.39
C VAL A 4 22.63 -28.46 -30.70
N LYS A 5 22.84 -29.37 -29.74
CA LYS A 5 21.77 -29.95 -28.93
C LYS A 5 21.07 -28.88 -28.06
N LEU A 6 21.85 -27.97 -27.46
CA LEU A 6 21.32 -26.85 -26.69
C LEU A 6 20.50 -25.89 -27.57
N LYS A 7 21.03 -25.49 -28.73
CA LYS A 7 20.31 -24.65 -29.69
C LYS A 7 18.97 -25.26 -30.11
N ASN A 8 18.95 -26.55 -30.42
CA ASN A 8 17.72 -27.24 -30.80
C ASN A 8 16.70 -27.25 -29.64
N ASN A 9 17.17 -27.46 -28.41
CA ASN A 9 16.31 -27.41 -27.22
C ASN A 9 15.69 -26.01 -27.06
N VAL A 10 16.50 -24.95 -27.06
CA VAL A 10 16.05 -23.54 -26.95
C VAL A 10 14.98 -23.23 -28.01
N VAL A 11 15.27 -23.52 -29.28
CA VAL A 11 14.32 -23.26 -30.37
C VAL A 11 13.03 -24.09 -30.22
N SER A 12 13.14 -25.35 -29.81
CA SER A 12 11.97 -26.21 -29.61
C SER A 12 11.08 -25.72 -28.46
N SER A 13 11.66 -25.26 -27.36
CA SER A 13 10.90 -24.79 -26.20
C SER A 13 10.13 -23.51 -26.49
N PHE A 14 10.74 -22.54 -27.18
CA PHE A 14 10.03 -21.35 -27.61
C PHE A 14 8.89 -21.69 -28.58
N ARG A 15 9.13 -22.64 -29.51
CA ARG A 15 8.10 -23.10 -30.44
C ARG A 15 6.93 -23.79 -29.75
N MET A 16 7.18 -24.59 -28.70
CA MET A 16 6.14 -25.21 -27.90
C MET A 16 5.24 -24.18 -27.19
N HIS A 17 5.78 -22.99 -26.90
CA HIS A 17 5.06 -21.87 -26.29
C HIS A 17 4.51 -20.87 -27.32
N GLY A 18 4.45 -21.25 -28.60
CA GLY A 18 3.87 -20.42 -29.66
C GLY A 18 4.76 -19.25 -30.13
N LEU A 19 6.03 -19.23 -29.74
CA LEU A 19 6.99 -18.20 -30.10
C LEU A 19 7.97 -18.69 -31.17
N THR A 20 8.36 -17.82 -32.09
CA THR A 20 9.38 -18.10 -33.10
C THR A 20 10.62 -17.23 -32.85
N LEU A 21 11.73 -17.85 -32.49
CA LEU A 21 12.99 -17.14 -32.26
C LEU A 21 13.68 -16.76 -33.57
N ARG A 22 14.13 -15.51 -33.64
CA ARG A 22 15.08 -15.07 -34.67
C ARG A 22 16.47 -15.68 -34.41
N SER A 23 17.29 -15.71 -35.46
CA SER A 23 18.61 -16.36 -35.40
C SER A 23 19.58 -15.72 -34.40
N ASP A 24 19.53 -14.39 -34.26
CA ASP A 24 20.26 -13.57 -33.30
C ASP A 24 19.82 -13.85 -31.86
N ALA A 25 18.51 -13.91 -31.60
CA ALA A 25 17.94 -14.28 -30.31
C ALA A 25 18.35 -15.69 -29.87
N SER A 26 18.27 -16.66 -30.79
CA SER A 26 18.69 -18.05 -30.52
C SER A 26 20.18 -18.17 -30.20
N ARG A 27 21.03 -17.34 -30.82
CA ARG A 27 22.47 -17.32 -30.56
C ARG A 27 22.76 -16.75 -29.18
N TYR A 28 22.13 -15.62 -28.85
CA TYR A 28 22.24 -14.97 -27.55
C TYR A 28 21.83 -15.91 -26.41
N LEU A 29 20.66 -16.55 -26.48
CA LEU A 29 20.19 -17.46 -25.44
C LEU A 29 21.10 -18.69 -25.26
N VAL A 30 21.68 -19.20 -26.35
CA VAL A 30 22.66 -20.30 -26.27
C VAL A 30 23.94 -19.84 -25.56
N GLU A 31 24.42 -18.62 -25.82
CA GLU A 31 25.58 -18.04 -25.13
C GLU A 31 25.31 -17.91 -23.61
N ILE A 32 24.15 -17.38 -23.23
CA ILE A 32 23.74 -17.21 -21.82
C ILE A 32 23.52 -18.55 -21.09
N LEU A 33 22.94 -19.56 -21.75
CA LEU A 33 22.64 -20.85 -21.14
C LEU A 33 23.81 -21.84 -21.16
N THR A 34 24.88 -21.54 -21.90
CA THR A 34 26.10 -22.38 -21.94
C THR A 34 26.78 -22.53 -20.57
N PRO A 35 27.00 -21.46 -19.78
CA PRO A 35 27.58 -21.59 -18.44
C PRO A 35 26.64 -22.23 -17.39
N VAL A 36 25.34 -22.30 -17.65
CA VAL A 36 24.34 -22.89 -16.73
C VAL A 36 24.45 -24.41 -16.72
N SER A 37 24.29 -25.03 -15.55
CA SER A 37 24.32 -26.49 -15.38
C SER A 37 23.19 -27.17 -16.17
N LEU A 38 23.40 -28.42 -16.62
CA LEU A 38 22.42 -29.11 -17.48
C LEU A 38 21.05 -29.29 -16.81
N ASP A 39 21.04 -29.52 -15.50
CA ASP A 39 19.82 -29.76 -14.72
C ASP A 39 19.01 -28.47 -14.47
N GLU A 40 19.66 -27.30 -14.55
CA GLU A 40 19.02 -26.00 -14.33
C GLU A 40 18.58 -25.31 -15.62
N ARG A 41 19.16 -25.70 -16.77
CA ARG A 41 18.83 -25.08 -18.08
C ARG A 41 17.36 -25.11 -18.43
N GLY A 42 16.65 -26.20 -18.10
CA GLY A 42 15.21 -26.29 -18.35
C GLY A 42 14.43 -25.23 -17.57
N LYS A 43 14.71 -25.11 -16.26
CA LYS A 43 14.08 -24.12 -15.39
C LYS A 43 14.37 -22.70 -15.84
N TRP A 44 15.62 -22.41 -16.20
CA TRP A 44 16.00 -21.09 -16.72
C TRP A 44 15.29 -20.77 -18.04
N LEU A 45 15.16 -21.75 -18.92
CA LEU A 45 14.49 -21.58 -20.20
C LEU A 45 12.99 -21.28 -20.00
N ASP A 46 12.32 -21.99 -19.09
CA ASP A 46 10.92 -21.74 -18.75
C ASP A 46 10.73 -20.33 -18.15
N ARG A 47 11.61 -19.91 -17.24
CA ARG A 47 11.58 -18.54 -16.67
C ARG A 47 11.78 -17.46 -17.73
N ILE A 48 12.73 -17.64 -18.64
CA ILE A 48 12.96 -16.69 -19.73
C ILE A 48 11.74 -16.61 -20.64
N ILE A 49 11.09 -17.74 -20.95
CA ILE A 49 9.86 -17.78 -21.75
C ILE A 49 8.73 -17.03 -21.04
N GLU A 50 8.56 -17.23 -19.74
CA GLU A 50 7.60 -16.49 -18.93
C GLU A 50 7.90 -14.98 -18.95
N GLY A 51 9.16 -14.60 -18.76
CA GLY A 51 9.61 -13.21 -18.84
C GLY A 51 9.33 -12.57 -20.21
N VAL A 52 9.47 -13.34 -21.30
CA VAL A 52 9.09 -12.89 -22.65
C VAL A 52 7.56 -12.73 -22.78
N HIS A 53 6.75 -13.61 -22.18
CA HIS A 53 5.28 -13.48 -22.20
C HIS A 53 4.75 -12.33 -21.34
N LYS A 54 5.45 -11.95 -20.27
CA LYS A 54 5.13 -10.76 -19.46
C LYS A 54 5.30 -9.45 -20.25
N GLN A 55 6.08 -9.48 -21.33
CA GLN A 55 6.25 -8.32 -22.21
C GLN A 55 5.04 -8.13 -23.13
N SER A 56 4.69 -6.89 -23.45
CA SER A 56 3.67 -6.58 -24.46
C SER A 56 4.22 -6.80 -25.87
N LEU A 57 4.26 -8.05 -26.31
CA LEU A 57 4.77 -8.43 -27.62
C LEU A 57 3.85 -7.94 -28.74
N THR A 58 4.44 -7.33 -29.78
CA THR A 58 3.73 -6.91 -31.00
C THR A 58 3.60 -8.04 -32.02
N SER A 59 4.41 -9.11 -31.89
CA SER A 59 4.43 -10.27 -32.76
C SER A 59 4.91 -11.51 -32.01
N ALA A 60 4.53 -12.70 -32.50
CA ALA A 60 5.04 -13.98 -32.01
C ALA A 60 6.50 -14.26 -32.44
N MET A 61 7.10 -13.37 -33.24
CA MET A 61 8.50 -13.45 -33.63
C MET A 61 9.37 -12.67 -32.64
N VAL A 62 10.18 -13.40 -31.88
CA VAL A 62 10.98 -12.87 -30.75
C VAL A 62 12.41 -12.61 -31.22
N GLY A 63 12.86 -11.37 -31.03
CA GLY A 63 14.21 -10.91 -31.32
C GLY A 63 15.13 -10.96 -30.10
N ARG A 64 16.33 -10.41 -30.29
CA ARG A 64 17.36 -10.39 -29.24
C ARG A 64 16.99 -9.46 -28.08
N GLU A 65 16.36 -8.32 -28.37
CA GLU A 65 15.99 -7.31 -27.37
C GLU A 65 15.00 -7.86 -26.34
N GLU A 66 13.96 -8.58 -26.80
CA GLU A 66 12.96 -9.19 -25.93
C GLU A 66 13.58 -10.28 -25.03
N CYS A 67 14.53 -11.05 -25.58
CA CYS A 67 15.28 -12.05 -24.82
C CYS A 67 16.24 -11.41 -23.81
N GLU A 68 16.94 -10.33 -24.16
CA GLU A 68 17.82 -9.60 -23.24
C GLU A 68 17.02 -9.02 -22.07
N ALA A 69 15.87 -8.40 -22.34
CA ALA A 69 14.99 -7.88 -21.30
C ALA A 69 14.49 -9.00 -20.36
N ALA A 70 14.08 -10.16 -20.90
CA ALA A 70 13.61 -11.28 -20.10
C ALA A 70 14.73 -11.92 -19.25
N VAL A 71 15.95 -12.01 -19.78
CA VAL A 71 17.11 -12.51 -19.03
C VAL A 71 17.50 -11.55 -17.91
N GLN A 72 17.44 -10.23 -18.14
CA GLN A 72 17.68 -9.25 -17.08
C GLN A 72 16.64 -9.35 -15.97
N ASP A 73 15.36 -9.49 -16.31
CA ASP A 73 14.26 -9.63 -15.35
C ASP A 73 14.42 -10.89 -14.46
N CYS A 74 14.81 -12.03 -15.08
CA CYS A 74 15.09 -13.27 -14.35
C CYS A 74 16.25 -13.12 -13.35
N ASN A 75 17.28 -12.34 -13.70
CA ASN A 75 18.42 -12.08 -12.83
C ASN A 75 18.05 -11.13 -11.68
N SER A 76 17.21 -10.11 -11.91
CA SER A 76 16.72 -9.23 -10.84
C SER A 76 15.81 -9.97 -9.87
N GLU A 77 14.92 -10.85 -10.35
CA GLU A 77 14.08 -11.68 -9.48
C GLU A 77 14.94 -12.61 -8.58
N GLN A 78 16.06 -13.15 -9.09
CA GLN A 78 17.00 -13.92 -8.25
C GLN A 78 17.71 -13.05 -7.19
N GLN A 79 17.93 -11.77 -7.47
CA GLN A 79 18.57 -10.84 -6.56
C GLN A 79 17.61 -10.37 -5.45
N GLU A 80 16.31 -10.29 -5.75
CA GLU A 80 15.27 -10.02 -4.74
C GLU A 80 15.07 -11.21 -3.78
N ASP A 81 15.29 -12.45 -4.24
CA ASP A 81 15.16 -13.68 -3.44
C ASP A 81 16.35 -13.93 -2.49
N THR A 82 17.41 -13.12 -2.57
CA THR A 82 18.31 -12.93 -1.42
C THR A 82 17.60 -12.07 -0.40
N ASP A 83 16.71 -12.71 0.38
CA ASP A 83 16.01 -12.16 1.53
C ASP A 83 16.94 -11.24 2.32
N ALA A 84 16.70 -9.93 2.23
CA ALA A 84 17.33 -8.98 3.12
C ALA A 84 16.73 -9.21 4.52
N VAL A 85 17.26 -10.20 5.25
CA VAL A 85 16.79 -10.63 6.58
C VAL A 85 16.77 -9.46 7.59
N PHE A 86 17.57 -8.42 7.32
CA PHE A 86 17.66 -7.22 8.13
C PHE A 86 17.69 -5.98 7.25
N ASN A 87 16.68 -5.12 7.42
CA ASN A 87 16.58 -3.84 6.72
C ASN A 87 16.53 -2.70 7.71
N VAL A 88 17.35 -1.67 7.48
CA VAL A 88 17.23 -0.38 8.15
C VAL A 88 16.50 0.56 7.21
N ILE A 89 15.32 1.02 7.63
CA ILE A 89 14.50 1.94 6.83
C ILE A 89 14.81 3.36 7.29
N ASP A 90 15.39 4.16 6.40
CA ASP A 90 15.59 5.59 6.62
C ASP A 90 14.25 6.32 6.76
N ALA A 91 14.17 7.28 7.69
CA ALA A 91 12.94 8.02 7.97
C ALA A 91 12.45 8.82 6.76
N PHE A 92 13.35 9.28 5.88
CA PHE A 92 13.00 10.04 4.68
C PHE A 92 12.73 9.14 3.45
N SER A 93 13.07 7.84 3.51
CA SER A 93 12.75 6.87 2.46
C SER A 93 11.41 6.16 2.68
N VAL A 94 10.77 6.35 3.83
CA VAL A 94 9.45 5.76 4.12
C VAL A 94 8.42 6.24 3.10
N PRO A 95 7.79 5.33 2.32
CA PRO A 95 6.76 5.71 1.39
C PRO A 95 5.56 6.29 2.15
N ARG A 96 5.12 7.48 1.75
CA ARG A 96 3.97 8.14 2.38
C ARG A 96 2.65 7.67 1.77
N PHE A 97 1.69 7.45 2.66
CA PHE A 97 0.33 7.05 2.30
C PHE A 97 -0.68 7.95 2.98
N SER A 98 -1.78 8.19 2.27
CA SER A 98 -2.90 8.95 2.77
C SER A 98 -4.16 8.11 2.78
N TYR A 99 -4.91 8.21 3.88
CA TYR A 99 -6.21 7.56 3.98
C TYR A 99 -7.26 8.33 3.17
N VAL A 100 -7.79 7.71 2.12
CA VAL A 100 -8.88 8.26 1.32
C VAL A 100 -10.21 7.76 1.89
N LYS A 101 -10.95 8.65 2.54
CA LYS A 101 -12.19 8.33 3.27
C LYS A 101 -13.22 7.63 2.39
N ASP A 102 -13.47 8.13 1.19
CA ASP A 102 -14.48 7.60 0.26
C ASP A 102 -14.17 6.16 -0.17
N ARG A 103 -12.88 5.86 -0.38
CA ARG A 103 -12.41 4.53 -0.78
C ARG A 103 -12.13 3.62 0.40
N LYS A 104 -12.11 4.16 1.63
CA LYS A 104 -11.68 3.48 2.87
C LYS A 104 -10.32 2.77 2.74
N LYS A 105 -9.40 3.34 1.96
CA LYS A 105 -8.09 2.76 1.61
C LYS A 105 -6.96 3.75 1.85
N PHE A 106 -5.78 3.20 2.14
CA PHE A 106 -4.53 3.94 2.05
C PHE A 106 -4.04 3.91 0.61
N ILE A 107 -3.72 5.08 0.07
CA ILE A 107 -3.19 5.23 -1.28
C ILE A 107 -1.86 5.98 -1.16
N LYS A 108 -0.86 5.58 -1.95
CA LYS A 108 0.43 6.27 -1.96
C LYS A 108 0.24 7.73 -2.34
N ASP A 109 0.96 8.60 -1.67
CA ASP A 109 0.87 10.05 -1.92
C ASP A 109 1.21 10.41 -3.37
N THR A 110 2.12 9.65 -4.00
CA THR A 110 2.47 9.75 -5.42
C THR A 110 1.28 9.53 -6.33
N ASP A 111 0.46 8.52 -6.05
CA ASP A 111 -0.69 8.14 -6.88
C ASP A 111 -1.86 9.11 -6.71
N LEU A 112 -1.86 9.87 -5.60
CA LEU A 112 -2.80 10.96 -5.32
C LEU A 112 -2.30 12.32 -5.84
N ALA A 113 -1.17 12.36 -6.56
CA ALA A 113 -0.52 13.59 -7.01
C ALA A 113 -0.30 14.61 -5.88
N LYS A 114 -0.04 14.14 -4.65
CA LYS A 114 0.29 15.02 -3.53
C LYS A 114 1.71 15.57 -3.68
N PRO A 115 1.98 16.81 -3.23
CA PRO A 115 3.32 17.37 -3.27
C PRO A 115 4.28 16.58 -2.37
N THR A 116 5.53 16.44 -2.81
CA THR A 116 6.61 15.88 -2.00
C THR A 116 6.79 16.71 -0.72
N PRO A 117 6.88 16.08 0.46
CA PRO A 117 7.12 16.78 1.71
C PRO A 117 8.43 17.55 1.67
N ARG A 118 8.47 18.70 2.35
CA ARG A 118 9.66 19.53 2.49
C ARG A 118 9.90 19.79 3.97
N LEU A 119 11.17 19.96 4.35
CA LEU A 119 11.53 20.30 5.74
C LEU A 119 10.90 21.63 6.17
N HIS A 120 10.84 22.59 5.26
CA HIS A 120 10.15 23.86 5.43
C HIS A 120 8.78 23.80 4.75
N GLY A 121 7.79 23.32 5.49
CA GLY A 121 6.41 23.23 5.03
C GLY A 121 5.71 24.58 4.97
N VAL A 122 4.54 24.59 4.33
CA VAL A 122 3.60 25.72 4.31
C VAL A 122 2.56 25.57 5.43
N PRO A 123 1.82 26.64 5.80
CA PRO A 123 0.82 26.56 6.88
C PRO A 123 -0.22 25.43 6.71
N THR A 124 -0.57 25.09 5.48
CA THR A 124 -1.50 23.99 5.16
C THR A 124 -0.96 22.61 5.57
N ASP A 125 0.37 22.44 5.61
CA ASP A 125 0.99 21.17 6.01
C ASP A 125 0.77 20.91 7.49
N LYS A 126 0.91 21.96 8.32
CA LYS A 126 0.63 21.88 9.77
C LYS A 126 -0.83 21.54 10.03
N ALA A 127 -1.77 22.20 9.36
CA ALA A 127 -3.20 21.90 9.49
C ALA A 127 -3.51 20.46 9.04
N THR A 128 -2.92 20.03 7.93
CA THR A 128 -3.10 18.68 7.39
C THR A 128 -2.58 17.61 8.34
N MET A 129 -1.44 17.84 9.01
CA MET A 129 -0.89 16.92 10.01
C MET A 129 -1.91 16.56 11.10
N PHE A 130 -2.57 17.56 11.70
CA PHE A 130 -3.58 17.32 12.74
C PHE A 130 -4.83 16.64 12.16
N ARG A 131 -5.26 17.05 10.96
CA ARG A 131 -6.42 16.44 10.28
C ARG A 131 -6.18 14.97 9.93
N GLU A 132 -4.97 14.61 9.52
CA GLU A 132 -4.57 13.24 9.22
C GLU A 132 -4.53 12.40 10.50
N ARG A 133 -3.93 12.90 11.60
CA ARG A 133 -3.95 12.23 12.91
C ARG A 133 -5.37 11.93 13.38
N TYR A 134 -6.25 12.92 13.34
CA TYR A 134 -7.67 12.73 13.66
C TYR A 134 -8.31 11.67 12.75
N THR A 135 -8.10 11.79 11.43
CA THR A 135 -8.70 10.88 10.45
C THR A 135 -8.29 9.43 10.68
N LEU A 136 -7.02 9.18 11.00
CA LEU A 136 -6.48 7.85 11.31
C LEU A 136 -7.08 7.26 12.59
N LEU A 137 -7.23 8.06 13.64
CA LEU A 137 -7.86 7.61 14.87
C LEU A 137 -9.35 7.36 14.65
N HIS A 138 -10.05 8.29 14.00
CA HIS A 138 -11.48 8.19 13.70
C HIS A 138 -11.81 6.94 12.89
N GLN A 139 -11.08 6.68 11.80
CA GLN A 139 -11.30 5.48 10.98
C GLN A 139 -10.98 4.19 11.75
N ARG A 140 -9.99 4.21 12.65
CA ARG A 140 -9.66 3.05 13.49
C ARG A 140 -10.76 2.79 14.51
N THR A 141 -11.25 3.83 15.18
CA THR A 141 -12.34 3.75 16.16
C THR A 141 -13.61 3.22 15.52
N LEU A 142 -13.98 3.68 14.31
CA LEU A 142 -15.17 3.21 13.60
C LEU A 142 -15.12 1.74 13.15
N ARG A 143 -13.94 1.11 13.14
CA ARG A 143 -13.79 -0.33 12.86
C ARG A 143 -13.84 -1.19 14.13
N HIS A 144 -13.84 -0.57 15.30
CA HIS A 144 -13.93 -1.29 16.56
C HIS A 144 -15.35 -1.84 16.74
N PRO A 145 -15.54 -3.09 17.21
CA PRO A 145 -16.86 -3.75 17.29
C PRO A 145 -17.95 -2.99 18.08
N LEU A 146 -17.53 -2.15 19.03
CA LEU A 146 -18.44 -1.28 19.81
C LEU A 146 -18.96 -0.08 19.01
N PHE A 147 -18.32 0.28 17.91
CA PHE A 147 -18.65 1.45 17.08
C PHE A 147 -19.14 1.07 15.67
N THR A 148 -18.96 -0.19 15.27
CA THR A 148 -19.45 -0.71 13.99
C THR A 148 -20.98 -0.79 14.03
N PRO A 149 -21.71 -0.26 13.02
CA PRO A 149 -23.15 -0.41 12.95
C PRO A 149 -23.55 -1.88 12.87
N PRO A 150 -24.72 -2.26 13.42
CA PRO A 150 -25.19 -3.65 13.35
C PRO A 150 -25.34 -4.10 11.90
N ILE A 151 -24.92 -5.33 11.61
CA ILE A 151 -25.05 -5.93 10.28
C ILE A 151 -26.51 -6.36 10.12
N LEU A 152 -27.14 -6.00 9.00
CA LEU A 152 -28.51 -6.46 8.70
C LEU A 152 -28.55 -8.00 8.77
N GLY A 153 -29.32 -8.55 9.72
CA GLY A 153 -29.44 -10.00 9.94
C GLY A 153 -28.64 -10.58 11.12
N SER A 154 -27.85 -9.78 11.84
CA SER A 154 -27.19 -10.24 13.08
C SER A 154 -28.15 -10.26 14.27
N THR A 155 -28.18 -11.35 15.03
CA THR A 155 -28.96 -11.52 16.27
C THR A 155 -28.31 -10.87 17.50
N ASP A 156 -27.21 -10.13 17.34
CA ASP A 156 -26.50 -9.44 18.42
C ASP A 156 -27.29 -8.22 18.91
N THR A 157 -28.32 -8.46 19.71
CA THR A 157 -29.13 -7.41 20.36
C THR A 157 -28.53 -6.90 21.67
N ASP A 158 -27.55 -7.62 22.25
CA ASP A 158 -27.13 -7.41 23.65
C ASP A 158 -25.83 -6.58 23.82
N THR A 159 -25.18 -6.14 22.73
CA THR A 159 -23.99 -5.28 22.85
C THR A 159 -24.35 -3.80 22.71
N THR A 160 -24.07 -3.01 23.75
CA THR A 160 -24.21 -1.55 23.70
C THR A 160 -23.29 -0.98 22.62
N LYS A 161 -23.90 -0.46 21.54
CA LYS A 161 -23.17 0.20 20.46
C LYS A 161 -23.04 1.70 20.77
N PHE A 162 -21.87 2.25 20.50
CA PHE A 162 -21.60 3.67 20.63
C PHE A 162 -21.62 4.36 19.27
N GLN A 163 -22.20 5.56 19.22
CA GLN A 163 -22.19 6.40 18.04
C GLN A 163 -21.42 7.68 18.34
N LEU A 164 -20.34 7.90 17.58
CA LEU A 164 -19.60 9.17 17.62
C LEU A 164 -20.46 10.28 17.02
N LYS A 165 -20.45 11.45 17.67
CA LYS A 165 -20.98 12.70 17.13
C LYS A 165 -19.83 13.68 16.90
N PRO A 166 -19.82 14.41 15.77
CA PRO A 166 -18.84 15.47 15.57
C PRO A 166 -19.13 16.66 16.50
N VAL A 167 -18.14 17.51 16.72
CA VAL A 167 -18.29 18.69 17.59
C VAL A 167 -19.38 19.65 17.07
N GLU A 168 -19.53 19.82 15.76
CA GLU A 168 -20.60 20.62 15.15
C GLU A 168 -22.00 20.18 15.56
N TYR A 169 -22.21 18.88 15.83
CA TYR A 169 -23.51 18.37 16.28
C TYR A 169 -23.87 18.92 17.67
N LEU A 170 -22.88 19.09 18.54
CA LEU A 170 -23.08 19.69 19.85
C LEU A 170 -23.38 21.19 19.73
N ILE A 171 -22.62 21.90 18.90
CA ILE A 171 -22.75 23.35 18.70
C ILE A 171 -24.09 23.71 18.06
N GLY A 172 -24.56 22.88 17.12
CA GLY A 172 -25.85 23.07 16.44
C GLY A 172 -27.08 22.69 17.28
N SER A 173 -26.90 22.00 18.41
CA SER A 173 -28.03 21.59 19.26
C SER A 173 -28.51 22.75 20.13
N THR A 174 -29.81 23.04 20.06
CA THR A 174 -30.47 24.05 20.90
C THR A 174 -31.05 23.47 22.20
N THR A 175 -31.02 22.15 22.36
CA THR A 175 -31.53 21.45 23.54
C THR A 175 -30.40 20.77 24.32
N LYS A 176 -30.65 20.50 25.61
CA LYS A 176 -29.72 19.74 26.45
C LYS A 176 -29.61 18.32 25.93
N LEU A 177 -28.43 17.99 25.40
CA LEU A 177 -28.10 16.64 24.98
C LEU A 177 -27.79 15.78 26.21
N GLY A 178 -28.22 14.53 26.18
CA GLY A 178 -27.90 13.53 27.21
C GLY A 178 -26.51 12.93 27.00
N ASN A 179 -26.43 11.60 27.01
CA ASN A 179 -25.16 10.91 26.78
C ASN A 179 -24.73 11.07 25.31
N VAL A 180 -23.61 11.77 25.09
CA VAL A 180 -22.99 11.92 23.78
C VAL A 180 -21.54 11.48 23.84
N LEU A 181 -21.10 10.76 22.82
CA LEU A 181 -19.72 10.35 22.67
C LEU A 181 -19.07 11.13 21.52
N VAL A 182 -17.95 11.77 21.80
CA VAL A 182 -17.21 12.59 20.84
C VAL A 182 -15.77 12.12 20.80
N LEU A 183 -15.22 12.01 19.59
CA LEU A 183 -13.79 11.84 19.39
C LEU A 183 -13.21 13.21 19.05
N GLY A 184 -12.17 13.63 19.76
CA GLY A 184 -11.49 14.89 19.49
C GLY A 184 -10.12 14.96 20.15
N MET A 185 -9.40 16.03 19.84
CA MET A 185 -8.13 16.39 20.43
C MET A 185 -8.38 17.31 21.62
N LEU A 186 -7.82 16.97 22.78
CA LEU A 186 -7.86 17.85 23.95
C LEU A 186 -6.84 18.99 23.75
N VAL A 187 -7.30 20.24 23.86
CA VAL A 187 -6.47 21.43 23.66
C VAL A 187 -6.75 22.48 24.73
N GLN A 188 -5.75 23.32 25.02
CA GLN A 188 -5.89 24.45 25.93
C GLN A 188 -5.72 25.75 25.12
N LEU A 189 -6.85 26.37 24.74
CA LEU A 189 -6.85 27.63 23.95
C LEU A 189 -6.67 28.87 24.83
N LYS A 190 -7.05 28.77 26.10
CA LYS A 190 -6.89 29.80 27.14
C LYS A 190 -6.39 29.12 28.40
N GLU A 191 -5.58 29.81 29.19
CA GLU A 191 -5.08 29.29 30.45
C GLU A 191 -6.23 28.81 31.36
N GLY A 192 -6.09 27.60 31.89
CA GLY A 192 -7.10 26.96 32.75
C GLY A 192 -8.38 26.51 32.03
N LYS A 193 -8.56 26.75 30.72
CA LYS A 193 -9.75 26.35 29.96
C LYS A 193 -9.43 25.31 28.91
N TRP A 194 -9.99 24.12 29.09
CA TRP A 194 -9.85 23.00 28.18
C TRP A 194 -10.94 22.99 27.12
N PHE A 195 -10.57 22.54 25.93
CA PHE A 195 -11.45 22.42 24.78
C PHE A 195 -11.24 21.06 24.13
N LEU A 196 -12.29 20.54 23.50
CA LEU A 196 -12.23 19.41 22.59
C LEU A 196 -12.33 19.92 21.16
N GLU A 197 -11.39 19.54 20.31
CA GLU A 197 -11.33 19.97 18.91
C GLU A 197 -11.43 18.77 17.95
N ASP A 198 -12.23 18.90 16.89
CA ASP A 198 -12.27 18.01 15.75
C ASP A 198 -12.29 18.84 14.43
N PRO A 199 -12.29 18.22 13.24
CA PRO A 199 -12.30 18.97 11.97
C PRO A 199 -13.52 19.88 11.75
N THR A 200 -14.57 19.75 12.56
CA THR A 200 -15.83 20.50 12.45
C THR A 200 -15.90 21.68 13.41
N GLY A 201 -15.05 21.71 14.44
CA GLY A 201 -14.95 22.85 15.35
C GLY A 201 -14.31 22.50 16.70
N HIS A 202 -14.50 23.38 17.67
CA HIS A 202 -14.08 23.16 19.05
C HIS A 202 -15.19 23.53 20.03
N ILE A 203 -15.22 22.86 21.17
CA ILE A 203 -16.15 23.13 22.27
C ILE A 203 -15.41 23.16 23.60
N GLN A 204 -15.76 24.10 24.48
CA GLN A 204 -15.16 24.18 25.81
C GLN A 204 -15.64 22.99 26.66
N LEU A 205 -14.72 22.38 27.39
CA LEU A 205 -15.01 21.28 28.31
C LEU A 205 -15.06 21.80 29.75
N ASP A 206 -16.01 21.24 30.51
CA ASP A 206 -15.94 21.19 31.96
C ASP A 206 -15.48 19.78 32.35
N LEU A 207 -14.33 19.70 33.01
CA LEU A 207 -13.69 18.44 33.39
C LEU A 207 -13.69 18.23 34.92
N ALA A 208 -14.45 19.03 35.69
CA ALA A 208 -14.45 18.97 37.16
C ALA A 208 -14.82 17.59 37.71
N GLU A 209 -15.71 16.86 37.03
CA GLU A 209 -16.16 15.50 37.40
C GLU A 209 -15.60 14.41 36.47
N ALA A 210 -14.58 14.73 35.67
CA ALA A 210 -14.01 13.77 34.73
C ALA A 210 -13.22 12.66 35.46
N ILE A 211 -13.51 11.41 35.12
CA ILE A 211 -12.73 10.25 35.57
C ILE A 211 -11.84 9.75 34.43
N SER A 212 -10.56 9.56 34.74
CA SER A 212 -9.61 8.92 33.82
C SER A 212 -9.58 7.42 34.09
N PHE A 213 -9.79 6.63 33.05
CA PHE A 213 -9.61 5.18 33.12
C PHE A 213 -8.15 4.87 32.78
N TYR A 214 -7.36 4.53 33.79
CA TYR A 214 -6.03 3.94 33.60
C TYR A 214 -6.20 2.42 33.49
N HIS A 215 -5.68 1.83 32.42
CA HIS A 215 -5.52 0.38 32.28
C HIS A 215 -4.14 -0.04 32.74
#